data_AF-A0A3D2BRI6-F1
#
_entry.id   AF-A0A3D2BRI6-F1
#
_cell.length_a   1.000
_cell.length_b   1.000
_cell.length_c   1.000
_cell.angle_alpha   90.00
_cell.angle_beta   90.00
_cell.angle_gamma   90.00
#
_symmetry.space_group_name_H-M   'P 1'
#
loop_
_entity.id
_entity.type
_entity.pdbx_description
1 polymer ?
#
loop_
_entity_poly.entity_id
_entity_poly.type
_entity_poly.pdbx_seq_one_letter_code
_entity_poly.pdbx_strand_id
1 'polypeptide(L)'
;DSLFGSWAGAMGQPQFMPSSYLAFAQDFDGDGRRDIWKNEGDIFASIANYLAEHGWNDNLTWGRQVTAPASLIASLGKPSRRAAPGCRARTSGTKTLSEWQTLGVRRADGTDLPTRNLSAALVLPDGPDGEAYIVYRNYAAIMAYNCAHLYAVTVGTLADNIGRVK
;
A
#
# COMPACT_ATOMS: atom_id res chain seq x y z
N ASP A 1 -32.69 9.18 0.42
CA ASP A 1 -31.33 8.82 0.00
C ASP A 1 -31.10 7.33 0.14
N SER A 2 -30.50 6.70 -0.85
CA SER A 2 -30.20 5.27 -0.88
C SER A 2 -28.73 5.04 -0.60
N LEU A 3 -28.43 4.34 0.49
CA LEU A 3 -27.09 3.88 0.86
C LEU A 3 -26.66 2.81 -0.16
N PHE A 4 -25.94 3.23 -1.20
CA PHE A 4 -25.45 2.32 -2.22
C PHE A 4 -24.14 1.66 -1.80
N GLY A 5 -23.98 0.40 -2.21
CA GLY A 5 -22.76 -0.36 -2.00
C GLY A 5 -22.62 -1.49 -3.00
N SER A 6 -21.46 -2.12 -3.00
CA SER A 6 -21.22 -3.36 -3.75
C SER A 6 -22.07 -4.51 -3.19
N TRP A 7 -22.10 -5.62 -3.93
CA TRP A 7 -22.84 -6.83 -3.54
C TRP A 7 -22.45 -7.38 -2.16
N ALA A 8 -21.19 -7.16 -1.73
CA ALA A 8 -20.67 -7.60 -0.44
C ALA A 8 -20.90 -6.58 0.69
N GLY A 9 -21.56 -5.45 0.40
CA GLY A 9 -21.89 -4.42 1.38
C GLY A 9 -20.81 -3.36 1.60
N ALA A 10 -19.79 -3.28 0.74
CA ALA A 10 -18.83 -2.17 0.78
C ALA A 10 -19.50 -0.90 0.21
N MET A 11 -19.43 0.19 0.96
CA MET A 11 -20.31 1.36 0.81
C MET A 11 -19.60 2.57 0.22
N GLY A 12 -20.35 3.35 -0.56
CA GLY A 12 -19.91 4.65 -1.06
C GLY A 12 -18.71 4.60 -2.01
N GLN A 13 -18.11 5.78 -2.22
CA GLN A 13 -16.91 5.97 -3.02
C GLN A 13 -15.68 5.22 -2.47
N PRO A 14 -15.39 5.23 -1.14
CA PRO A 14 -14.23 4.54 -0.61
C PRO A 14 -14.41 3.02 -0.50
N GLN A 15 -15.60 2.48 -0.78
CA GLN A 15 -15.91 1.06 -0.59
C GLN A 15 -15.62 0.57 0.84
N PHE A 16 -16.02 1.36 1.83
CA PHE A 16 -15.88 0.95 3.23
C PHE A 16 -16.91 -0.10 3.62
N MET A 17 -16.47 -1.16 4.29
CA MET A 17 -17.39 -2.00 5.04
C MET A 17 -18.09 -1.17 6.13
N PRO A 18 -19.31 -1.52 6.58
CA PRO A 18 -19.99 -0.77 7.64
C PRO A 18 -19.17 -0.57 8.92
N SER A 19 -18.37 -1.57 9.30
CA SER A 19 -17.44 -1.45 10.44
C SER A 19 -16.34 -0.40 10.20
N SER A 20 -15.79 -0.34 8.99
CA SER A 20 -14.81 0.68 8.59
C SER A 20 -15.43 2.07 8.55
N TYR A 21 -16.67 2.20 8.07
CA TYR A 21 -17.40 3.47 8.14
C TYR A 21 -17.54 3.97 9.58
N LEU A 22 -17.99 3.09 10.49
CA LEU A 22 -18.16 3.48 11.89
C LEU A 22 -16.85 3.90 12.55
N ALA A 23 -15.75 3.19 12.24
CA ALA A 23 -14.44 3.44 12.83
C ALA A 23 -13.70 4.64 12.22
N PHE A 24 -13.86 4.88 10.91
CA PHE A 24 -12.93 5.75 10.18
C PHE A 24 -13.59 6.88 9.39
N ALA A 25 -14.90 6.84 9.13
CA ALA A 25 -15.55 7.91 8.38
C ALA A 25 -15.48 9.24 9.15
N GLN A 26 -15.22 10.31 8.42
CA GLN A 26 -15.07 11.68 8.92
C GLN A 26 -16.17 12.58 8.36
N ASP A 27 -16.54 13.58 9.16
CA ASP A 27 -17.37 14.73 8.79
C ASP A 27 -16.40 15.88 8.59
N PHE A 28 -16.08 16.19 7.33
CA PHE A 28 -15.02 17.13 7.00
C PHE A 28 -15.52 18.58 6.94
N ASP A 29 -16.74 18.79 6.47
CA ASP A 29 -17.33 20.13 6.34
C ASP A 29 -18.13 20.58 7.58
N GLY A 30 -18.36 19.68 8.54
CA GLY A 30 -18.99 19.96 9.82
C GLY A 30 -20.51 20.05 9.75
N ASP A 31 -21.15 19.48 8.73
CA ASP A 31 -22.60 19.50 8.55
C ASP A 31 -23.35 18.50 9.45
N GLY A 32 -22.61 17.67 10.21
CA GLY A 32 -23.11 16.63 11.09
C GLY A 32 -23.30 15.28 10.41
N ARG A 33 -22.89 15.12 9.15
CA ARG A 33 -22.97 13.88 8.36
C ARG A 33 -21.58 13.44 7.93
N ARG A 34 -21.47 12.16 7.62
CA ARG A 34 -20.26 11.54 7.07
C ARG A 34 -20.60 10.94 5.71
N ASP A 35 -20.93 11.79 4.76
CA ASP A 35 -21.43 11.38 3.45
C ASP A 35 -20.29 10.89 2.54
N ILE A 36 -19.88 9.65 2.76
CA ILE A 36 -18.89 8.95 1.92
C ILE A 36 -19.42 8.56 0.52
N TRP A 37 -20.61 9.02 0.12
CA TRP A 37 -21.19 8.76 -1.20
C TRP A 37 -21.06 9.97 -2.12
N LYS A 38 -21.33 11.18 -1.62
CA LYS A 38 -21.44 12.39 -2.45
C LYS A 38 -20.57 13.55 -1.99
N ASN A 39 -20.20 13.62 -0.72
CA ASN A 39 -19.39 14.72 -0.22
C ASN A 39 -17.90 14.40 -0.41
N GLU A 40 -17.25 15.10 -1.36
CA GLU A 40 -15.82 14.87 -1.64
C GLU A 40 -14.93 15.09 -0.42
N GLY A 41 -15.25 16.07 0.43
CA GLY A 41 -14.55 16.34 1.68
C GLY A 41 -14.58 15.13 2.61
N ASP A 42 -15.77 14.60 2.89
CA ASP A 42 -15.95 13.42 3.74
C ASP A 42 -15.28 12.19 3.14
N ILE A 43 -15.38 12.00 1.82
CA ILE A 43 -14.75 10.88 1.12
C ILE A 43 -13.23 10.90 1.33
N PHE A 44 -12.57 12.02 1.00
CA PHE A 44 -11.12 12.11 1.10
C PHE A 44 -10.63 12.13 2.54
N ALA A 45 -11.33 12.82 3.45
CA ALA A 45 -11.00 12.82 4.87
C ALA A 45 -11.13 11.43 5.49
N SER A 46 -12.16 10.67 5.10
CA SER A 46 -12.36 9.28 5.56
C SER A 46 -11.27 8.35 5.07
N ILE A 47 -10.87 8.45 3.79
CA ILE A 47 -9.76 7.67 3.21
C ILE A 47 -8.45 8.02 3.91
N ALA A 48 -8.16 9.32 4.09
CA ALA A 48 -6.96 9.79 4.75
C ALA A 48 -6.89 9.31 6.21
N ASN A 49 -7.99 9.42 6.95
CA ASN A 49 -8.09 8.93 8.33
C ASN A 49 -7.87 7.42 8.40
N TYR A 50 -8.46 6.64 7.49
CA TYR A 50 -8.21 5.20 7.42
C TYR A 50 -6.71 4.91 7.21
N LEU A 51 -6.05 5.56 6.25
CA LEU A 51 -4.62 5.33 6.01
C LEU A 51 -3.76 5.75 7.21
N ALA A 52 -4.07 6.88 7.84
CA ALA A 52 -3.38 7.38 9.03
C ALA A 52 -3.48 6.39 10.22
N GLU A 53 -4.69 5.91 10.51
CA GLU A 53 -4.94 4.89 11.56
C GLU A 53 -4.24 3.55 11.25
N HIS A 54 -3.99 3.25 9.97
CA HIS A 54 -3.20 2.11 9.54
C HIS A 54 -1.71 2.39 9.40
N GLY A 55 -1.24 3.50 9.98
CA GLY A 55 0.18 3.80 10.17
C GLY A 55 0.86 4.37 8.94
N TRP A 56 0.11 5.00 8.03
CA TRP A 56 0.66 5.83 6.97
C TRP A 56 1.61 6.90 7.54
N ASN A 57 2.67 7.20 6.80
CA ASN A 57 3.68 8.18 7.16
C ASN A 57 4.04 9.02 5.95
N ASP A 58 3.75 10.31 6.01
CA ASP A 58 3.92 11.25 4.89
C ASP A 58 5.38 11.48 4.48
N ASN A 59 6.34 11.07 5.32
CA ASN A 59 7.78 11.14 4.99
C ASN A 59 8.27 9.94 4.17
N LEU A 60 7.40 8.98 3.89
CA LEU A 60 7.70 7.73 3.18
C LEU A 60 6.86 7.61 1.91
N THR A 61 7.46 7.04 0.86
CA THR A 61 6.66 6.49 -0.25
C THR A 61 6.10 5.13 0.14
N TRP A 62 5.18 4.57 -0.65
CA TRP A 62 4.68 3.20 -0.46
C TRP A 62 5.77 2.16 -0.73
N GLY A 63 6.60 2.39 -1.75
CA GLY A 63 7.60 1.44 -2.24
C GLY A 63 8.30 1.96 -3.50
N ARG A 64 8.86 1.03 -4.29
CA ARG A 64 9.35 1.25 -5.65
C ARG A 64 9.63 -0.06 -6.36
N GLN A 65 9.54 -0.04 -7.69
CA GLN A 65 10.04 -1.10 -8.54
C GLN A 65 11.57 -1.17 -8.47
N VAL A 66 12.10 -2.39 -8.48
CA VAL A 66 13.52 -2.69 -8.38
C VAL A 66 13.90 -3.82 -9.33
N THR A 67 15.19 -3.96 -9.61
CA THR A 67 15.75 -5.22 -10.09
C THR A 67 16.40 -5.97 -8.94
N ALA A 68 16.37 -7.30 -8.99
CA ALA A 68 16.96 -8.17 -7.97
C ALA A 68 17.67 -9.35 -8.65
N PRO A 69 18.78 -9.86 -8.08
CA PRO A 69 19.43 -11.04 -8.62
C PRO A 69 18.50 -12.26 -8.62
N ALA A 70 18.57 -13.10 -9.66
CA ALA A 70 17.74 -14.30 -9.78
C ALA A 70 17.91 -15.26 -8.60
N SER A 71 19.13 -15.36 -8.04
CA SER A 71 19.40 -16.13 -6.82
C SER A 71 18.63 -15.59 -5.61
N LEU A 72 18.50 -14.27 -5.50
CA LEU A 72 17.73 -13.64 -4.43
C LEU A 72 16.23 -13.91 -4.61
N ILE A 73 15.70 -13.76 -5.83
CA ILE A 73 14.31 -14.10 -6.17
C ILE A 73 14.00 -15.55 -5.85
N ALA A 74 14.87 -16.49 -6.24
CA ALA A 74 14.71 -17.91 -5.93
C ALA A 74 14.83 -18.20 -4.42
N SER A 75 15.63 -17.43 -3.69
CA SER A 75 15.81 -17.56 -2.24
C SER A 75 14.68 -16.94 -1.42
N LEU A 76 13.83 -16.09 -2.02
CA LEU A 76 12.54 -15.71 -1.46
C LEU A 76 11.68 -16.98 -1.47
N GLY A 77 11.93 -17.85 -0.50
CA GLY A 77 11.26 -19.13 -0.36
C GLY A 77 9.79 -18.95 0.00
N LYS A 78 9.25 -19.88 0.80
CA LYS A 78 7.86 -19.77 1.21
C LYS A 78 7.66 -18.51 2.07
N PRO A 79 6.56 -17.78 1.87
CA PRO A 79 6.30 -16.53 2.55
C PRO A 79 6.30 -16.68 4.06
N SER A 80 6.95 -15.74 4.74
CA SER A 80 7.19 -15.86 6.17
C SER A 80 6.44 -14.83 7.02
N ARG A 81 5.88 -13.76 6.43
CA ARG A 81 5.25 -12.67 7.21
C ARG A 81 4.02 -12.04 6.55
N ARG A 82 3.07 -11.65 7.41
CA ARG A 82 1.86 -10.86 7.09
C ARG A 82 2.23 -9.43 6.67
N ALA A 83 1.62 -8.92 5.61
CA ALA A 83 1.82 -7.54 5.14
C ALA A 83 1.13 -6.50 6.03
N ALA A 84 0.00 -6.84 6.65
CA ALA A 84 -0.79 -5.99 7.54
C ALA A 84 -1.58 -6.88 8.55
N PRO A 85 -2.14 -6.32 9.64
CA PRO A 85 -3.07 -7.06 10.51
C PRO A 85 -4.19 -7.71 9.71
N GLY A 86 -4.52 -8.97 10.01
CA GLY A 86 -5.53 -9.73 9.25
C GLY A 86 -5.11 -10.13 7.82
N CYS A 87 -4.07 -9.51 7.24
CA CYS A 87 -3.65 -9.74 5.88
C CYS A 87 -2.57 -10.83 5.76
N ARG A 88 -2.88 -11.94 5.06
CA ARG A 88 -1.96 -13.07 4.86
C ARG A 88 -1.11 -12.95 3.58
N ALA A 89 -1.03 -11.76 3.01
CA ALA A 89 -0.17 -11.49 1.87
C ALA A 89 1.32 -11.66 2.24
N ARG A 90 2.07 -12.11 1.25
CA ARG A 90 3.34 -12.83 1.32
C ARG A 90 4.50 -11.87 1.10
N THR A 91 5.28 -11.56 2.15
CA THR A 91 6.44 -10.64 2.05
C THR A 91 7.75 -11.31 2.46
N SER A 92 8.88 -10.80 1.98
CA SER A 92 10.20 -11.18 2.49
C SER A 92 10.40 -10.75 3.95
N GLY A 93 11.49 -11.20 4.57
CA GLY A 93 12.03 -10.53 5.76
C GLY A 93 12.42 -9.09 5.46
N THR A 94 12.38 -8.21 6.46
CA THR A 94 12.75 -6.81 6.30
C THR A 94 14.26 -6.61 6.41
N LYS A 95 14.83 -5.74 5.58
CA LYS A 95 16.22 -5.28 5.65
C LYS A 95 16.27 -3.78 5.36
N THR A 96 17.37 -3.13 5.73
CA THR A 96 17.64 -1.75 5.33
C THR A 96 17.88 -1.65 3.82
N LEU A 97 17.72 -0.45 3.26
CA LEU A 97 18.03 -0.21 1.84
C LEU A 97 19.49 -0.53 1.49
N SER A 98 20.43 -0.19 2.38
CA SER A 98 21.85 -0.51 2.18
C SER A 98 22.10 -2.02 2.17
N GLU A 99 21.46 -2.79 3.04
CA GLU A 99 21.59 -4.26 3.04
C GLU A 99 21.00 -4.86 1.75
N TRP A 100 19.84 -4.39 1.29
CA TRP A 100 19.28 -4.81 0.00
C TRP A 100 20.22 -4.48 -1.17
N GLN A 101 20.84 -3.31 -1.16
CA GLN A 101 21.81 -2.92 -2.16
C GLN A 101 23.05 -3.83 -2.15
N THR A 102 23.57 -4.18 -0.97
CA THR A 102 24.66 -5.17 -0.82
C THR A 102 24.27 -6.54 -1.39
N LEU A 103 22.99 -6.93 -1.28
CA LEU A 103 22.44 -8.15 -1.88
C LEU A 103 22.18 -8.05 -3.39
N GLY A 104 22.59 -6.95 -4.03
CA GLY A 104 22.46 -6.75 -5.48
C GLY A 104 21.13 -6.15 -5.94
N VAL A 105 20.23 -5.77 -5.02
CA VAL A 105 19.01 -5.05 -5.40
C VAL A 105 19.37 -3.65 -5.91
N ARG A 106 18.78 -3.24 -7.02
CA ARG A 106 18.98 -1.92 -7.64
C ARG A 106 17.65 -1.29 -8.01
N ARG A 107 17.63 0.00 -8.30
CA ARG A 107 16.47 0.63 -8.93
C ARG A 107 16.17 -0.03 -10.28
N ALA A 108 14.96 0.18 -10.79
CA ALA A 108 14.54 -0.36 -12.09
C ALA A 108 15.46 0.08 -13.25
N ASP A 109 16.08 1.26 -13.15
CA ASP A 109 17.04 1.80 -14.12
C ASP A 109 18.49 1.28 -13.92
N GLY A 110 18.71 0.36 -12.97
CA GLY A 110 20.02 -0.20 -12.64
C GLY A 110 20.85 0.65 -11.67
N THR A 111 20.40 1.86 -11.30
CA THR A 111 21.12 2.72 -10.35
C THR A 111 20.97 2.25 -8.90
N ASP A 112 21.83 2.77 -8.03
CA ASP A 112 21.83 2.48 -6.61
C ASP A 112 20.51 2.91 -5.92
N LEU A 113 20.14 2.18 -4.86
CA LEU A 113 19.03 2.56 -3.99
C LEU A 113 19.39 3.86 -3.25
N PRO A 114 18.41 4.72 -2.89
CA PRO A 114 18.67 5.92 -2.13
C PRO A 114 19.30 5.62 -0.77
N THR A 115 20.22 6.47 -0.35
CA THR A 115 20.86 6.43 0.96
C THR A 115 19.90 6.94 2.05
N ARG A 116 18.98 6.09 2.49
CA ARG A 116 18.11 6.33 3.65
C ARG A 116 18.05 5.10 4.54
N ASN A 117 18.07 5.31 5.85
CA ASN A 117 17.88 4.24 6.83
C ASN A 117 16.39 3.88 6.94
N LEU A 118 15.91 3.07 5.99
CA LEU A 118 14.52 2.61 5.92
C LEU A 118 14.48 1.08 5.94
N SER A 119 13.63 0.53 6.81
CA SER A 119 13.29 -0.89 6.78
C SER A 119 12.34 -1.16 5.61
N ALA A 120 12.66 -2.18 4.83
CA ALA A 120 11.95 -2.50 3.61
C ALA A 120 11.90 -4.01 3.35
N ALA A 121 10.84 -4.46 2.68
CA ALA A 121 10.69 -5.85 2.25
C ALA A 121 10.65 -5.93 0.72
N LEU A 122 11.09 -7.06 0.17
CA LEU A 122 10.95 -7.41 -1.23
C LEU A 122 9.63 -8.16 -1.43
N VAL A 123 8.88 -7.77 -2.45
CA VAL A 123 7.65 -8.43 -2.89
C VAL A 123 7.68 -8.69 -4.39
N LEU A 124 6.97 -9.74 -4.78
CA LEU A 124 6.82 -10.22 -6.15
C LEU A 124 5.32 -10.35 -6.43
N PRO A 125 4.62 -9.28 -6.83
CA PRO A 125 3.16 -9.27 -6.96
C PRO A 125 2.64 -10.34 -7.92
N ASP A 126 3.37 -10.57 -9.02
CA ASP A 126 3.07 -11.55 -10.07
C ASP A 126 3.88 -12.85 -9.95
N GLY A 127 4.55 -13.06 -8.82
CA GLY A 127 5.41 -14.23 -8.59
C GLY A 127 6.84 -14.08 -9.15
N PRO A 128 7.63 -15.17 -9.12
CA PRO A 128 9.09 -15.13 -9.40
C PRO A 128 9.49 -14.62 -10.78
N ASP A 129 8.63 -14.80 -11.78
CA ASP A 129 8.89 -14.38 -13.16
C ASP A 129 8.40 -12.94 -13.44
N GLY A 130 7.76 -12.31 -12.45
CA GLY A 130 7.19 -10.97 -12.54
C GLY A 130 8.12 -9.87 -12.06
N GLU A 131 7.55 -8.67 -11.95
CA GLU A 131 8.28 -7.49 -11.47
C GLU A 131 8.54 -7.56 -9.96
N ALA A 132 9.70 -7.05 -9.55
CA ALA A 132 10.11 -6.99 -8.15
C ALA A 132 9.95 -5.58 -7.59
N TYR A 133 9.51 -5.50 -6.33
CA TYR A 133 9.30 -4.24 -5.64
C TYR A 133 9.90 -4.28 -4.24
N ILE A 134 10.59 -3.20 -3.85
CA ILE A 134 10.91 -2.94 -2.45
C ILE A 134 9.80 -2.06 -1.88
N VAL A 135 9.15 -2.55 -0.83
CA VAL A 135 8.00 -1.90 -0.18
C VAL A 135 8.32 -1.48 1.26
N TYR A 136 7.70 -0.39 1.68
CA TYR A 136 7.91 0.24 2.99
C TYR A 136 6.67 0.13 3.88
N ARG A 137 6.68 0.83 5.02
CA ARG A 137 5.55 0.85 5.95
C ARG A 137 4.23 1.30 5.30
N ASN A 138 4.25 2.30 4.43
CA ASN A 138 3.03 2.80 3.78
C ASN A 138 2.35 1.75 2.88
N TYR A 139 3.12 0.79 2.34
CA TYR A 139 2.55 -0.36 1.64
C TYR A 139 1.61 -1.18 2.53
N ALA A 140 1.95 -1.35 3.81
CA ALA A 140 1.11 -2.07 4.76
C ALA A 140 -0.23 -1.37 4.99
N ALA A 141 -0.27 -0.04 4.97
CA ALA A 141 -1.52 0.72 5.08
C ALA A 141 -2.43 0.50 3.85
N ILE A 142 -1.86 0.45 2.64
CA ILE A 142 -2.61 0.13 1.42
C ILE A 142 -3.10 -1.33 1.45
N MET A 143 -2.25 -2.27 1.90
CA MET A 143 -2.61 -3.69 2.05
C MET A 143 -3.67 -3.93 3.12
N ALA A 144 -3.80 -3.05 4.12
CA ALA A 144 -4.88 -3.11 5.09
C ALA A 144 -6.23 -2.77 4.45
N TYR A 145 -6.23 -1.83 3.51
CA TYR A 145 -7.41 -1.44 2.74
C TYR A 145 -7.93 -2.61 1.88
N ASN A 146 -7.02 -3.30 1.18
CA ASN A 146 -7.29 -4.55 0.49
C ASN A 146 -6.05 -5.45 0.49
N CYS A 147 -6.19 -6.66 1.02
CA CYS A 147 -5.10 -7.60 1.21
C CYS A 147 -4.67 -8.34 -0.07
N ALA A 148 -4.17 -7.59 -1.06
CA ALA A 148 -3.66 -8.14 -2.32
C ALA A 148 -2.45 -7.35 -2.84
N HIS A 149 -1.36 -8.06 -3.16
CA HIS A 149 -0.13 -7.38 -3.61
C HIS A 149 -0.33 -6.56 -4.87
N LEU A 150 -1.03 -7.13 -5.86
CA LEU A 150 -1.34 -6.45 -7.11
C LEU A 150 -2.17 -5.20 -6.88
N TYR A 151 -3.15 -5.26 -5.97
CA TYR A 151 -3.93 -4.07 -5.60
C TYR A 151 -3.02 -2.98 -5.05
N ALA A 152 -2.19 -3.29 -4.05
CA ALA A 152 -1.37 -2.28 -3.40
C ALA A 152 -0.28 -1.70 -4.31
N VAL A 153 0.31 -2.52 -5.17
CA VAL A 153 1.26 -2.04 -6.20
C VAL A 153 0.54 -1.19 -7.24
N THR A 154 -0.65 -1.58 -7.69
CA THR A 154 -1.44 -0.77 -8.63
C THR A 154 -1.78 0.60 -8.05
N VAL A 155 -2.28 0.65 -6.81
CA VAL A 155 -2.59 1.91 -6.10
C VAL A 155 -1.33 2.77 -5.98
N GLY A 156 -0.22 2.19 -5.53
CA GLY A 156 1.04 2.91 -5.37
C GLY A 156 1.59 3.47 -6.69
N THR A 157 1.65 2.64 -7.73
CA THR A 157 2.12 3.03 -9.06
C THR A 157 1.20 4.07 -9.70
N LEU A 158 -0.12 3.96 -9.53
CA LEU A 158 -1.07 4.97 -9.99
C LEU A 158 -0.85 6.31 -9.28
N ALA A 159 -0.67 6.29 -7.95
CA ALA A 159 -0.39 7.50 -7.17
C ALA A 159 0.91 8.18 -7.62
N ASP A 160 1.97 7.40 -7.87
CA ASP A 160 3.24 7.93 -8.39
C ASP A 160 3.05 8.55 -9.78
N ASN A 161 2.25 7.93 -10.66
CA ASN A 161 1.99 8.44 -12.00
C ASN A 161 1.13 9.71 -11.99
N ILE A 162 0.11 9.80 -11.14
CA ILE A 162 -0.67 11.03 -10.94
C ILE A 162 0.24 12.14 -10.41
N GLY A 163 1.08 11.84 -9.40
CA GLY A 163 1.98 12.83 -8.79
C GLY A 163 3.13 13.30 -9.68
N ARG A 164 3.51 12.53 -10.72
CA ARG A 164 4.49 12.92 -11.74
C ARG A 164 3.94 13.92 -12.76
N VAL A 165 2.63 13.93 -12.98
CA VAL A 165 1.99 14.95 -13.83
C VAL A 165 1.93 16.25 -13.03
N LYS A 166 2.95 17.08 -13.20
CA LYS A 166 2.94 18.49 -12.81
C LYS A 166 3.22 19.35 -14.03
#